data_AF-A0A0P1H407-F1
#
_entry.id   AF-A0A0P1H407-F1
#
_cell.length_a   1.000
_cell.length_b   1.000
_cell.length_c   1.000
_cell.angle_alpha   90.00
_cell.angle_beta   90.00
_cell.angle_gamma   90.00
#
_symmetry.space_group_name_H-M   'P 1'
#
loop_
_entity.id
_entity.type
_entity.pdbx_description
1 polymer ?
#
loop_
_entity_poly.entity_id
_entity_poly.type
_entity_poly.pdbx_seq_one_letter_code
_entity_poly.pdbx_strand_id
1 'polypeptide(L)'
;MAVSASERQPGDRYLDSFREFEARLKELDIDDIPLLLGMAYIDISYLDHAVFADEECDLEERIHNVLFPSVAFSYSDFKRLAPEATGDILTDKKWRNRWCDRQMMWAHVSNSRDVFVTSDNNFKKIERTESFEGVKVRTPEEAVALL
;
A
#
# COMPACT_ATOMS: atom_id res chain seq x y z
N MET A 1 -6.15 3.90 0.51
CA MET A 1 -6.37 2.50 0.11
C MET A 1 -6.83 1.73 1.32
N ALA A 2 -7.89 0.94 1.18
CA ALA A 2 -8.34 0.03 2.23
C ALA A 2 -7.58 -1.30 2.09
N VAL A 3 -6.90 -1.73 3.16
CA VAL A 3 -6.26 -3.05 3.24
C VAL A 3 -6.61 -3.61 4.62
N SER A 4 -7.31 -4.75 4.65
CA SER A 4 -7.75 -5.41 5.89
C SER A 4 -6.59 -5.62 6.89
N ALA A 5 -5.41 -6.00 6.39
CA ALA A 5 -4.25 -6.32 7.21
C ALA A 5 -3.42 -5.11 7.70
N SER A 6 -3.75 -3.88 7.27
CA SER A 6 -3.07 -2.63 7.66
C SER A 6 -3.86 -1.79 8.68
N GLU A 7 -5.17 -2.03 8.81
CA GLU A 7 -6.06 -1.25 9.67
C GLU A 7 -6.06 -1.75 11.12
N ARG A 8 -4.94 -1.50 11.80
CA ARG A 8 -4.79 -1.76 13.23
C ARG A 8 -5.56 -0.71 14.05
N GLN A 9 -6.62 -1.15 14.73
CA GLN A 9 -7.42 -0.34 15.65
C GLN A 9 -6.69 -0.10 16.98
N PRO A 10 -7.08 0.96 17.73
CA PRO A 10 -6.70 1.09 19.13
C PRO A 10 -7.04 -0.20 19.89
N GLY A 11 -6.05 -0.80 20.55
CA GLY A 11 -6.19 -2.09 21.23
C GLY A 11 -5.79 -3.32 20.40
N ASP A 12 -5.07 -3.15 19.28
CA ASP A 12 -4.47 -4.23 18.48
C ASP A 12 -5.50 -5.15 17.78
N ARG A 13 -6.69 -4.61 17.48
CA ARG A 13 -7.73 -5.30 16.70
C ARG A 13 -7.60 -4.95 15.22
N TYR A 14 -7.90 -5.89 14.35
CA TYR A 14 -8.05 -5.66 12.90
C TYR A 14 -9.54 -5.54 12.59
N LEU A 15 -9.90 -4.85 11.50
CA LEU A 15 -11.29 -4.90 11.01
C LEU A 15 -11.46 -6.20 10.22
N ASP A 16 -12.54 -6.92 10.51
CA ASP A 16 -12.77 -8.27 9.97
C ASP A 16 -13.53 -8.20 8.63
N SER A 17 -14.07 -7.03 8.27
CA SER A 17 -14.77 -6.83 7.00
C SER A 17 -14.66 -5.38 6.48
N PHE A 18 -14.75 -5.23 5.15
CA PHE A 18 -14.80 -3.92 4.49
C PHE A 18 -15.98 -3.06 4.99
N ARG A 19 -17.09 -3.69 5.37
CA ARG A 19 -18.27 -3.01 5.90
C ARG A 19 -17.98 -2.31 7.24
N GLU A 20 -17.12 -2.88 8.08
CA GLU A 20 -16.68 -2.23 9.32
C GLU A 20 -15.77 -1.04 9.03
N PHE A 21 -14.97 -1.11 7.96
CA PHE A 21 -14.16 0.00 7.49
C PHE A 21 -15.04 1.16 6.98
N GLU A 22 -16.05 0.89 6.17
CA GLU A 22 -17.02 1.90 5.71
C GLU A 22 -17.78 2.53 6.88
N ALA A 23 -18.23 1.73 7.85
CA ALA A 23 -18.91 2.23 9.03
C ALA A 23 -18.03 3.22 9.81
N ARG A 24 -16.72 2.97 9.87
CA ARG A 24 -15.76 3.87 10.52
C ARG A 24 -15.51 5.15 9.74
N LEU A 25 -15.39 5.09 8.41
CA LEU A 25 -15.24 6.30 7.59
C LEU A 25 -16.44 7.24 7.79
N LYS A 26 -17.63 6.66 7.89
CA LYS A 26 -18.86 7.39 8.18
C LYS A 26 -18.90 7.98 9.59
N GLU A 27 -18.40 7.26 10.60
CA GLU A 27 -18.25 7.83 11.96
C GLU A 27 -17.27 9.00 12.02
N LEU A 28 -16.29 9.03 11.12
CA LEU A 28 -15.26 10.07 11.03
C LEU A 28 -15.63 11.20 10.05
N ASP A 29 -16.82 11.17 9.44
CA ASP A 29 -17.31 12.17 8.47
C ASP A 29 -16.37 12.33 7.25
N ILE A 30 -15.77 11.23 6.80
CA ILE A 30 -14.82 11.15 5.68
C ILE A 30 -15.23 10.11 4.61
N ASP A 31 -16.49 9.70 4.60
CA ASP A 31 -17.04 8.72 3.65
C ASP A 31 -17.24 9.27 2.24
N ASP A 32 -17.14 10.59 2.05
CA ASP A 32 -17.20 11.23 0.72
C ASP A 32 -15.88 11.12 -0.08
N ILE A 33 -14.82 10.55 0.50
CA ILE A 33 -13.50 10.44 -0.15
C ILE A 33 -13.43 9.14 -0.99
N PRO A 34 -13.14 9.22 -2.31
CA PRO A 34 -13.01 8.04 -3.15
C PRO A 34 -11.93 7.08 -2.63
N LEU A 35 -12.33 5.83 -2.38
CA LEU A 35 -11.40 4.78 -1.98
C LEU A 35 -10.58 4.31 -3.18
N LEU A 36 -9.25 4.42 -3.05
CA LEU A 36 -8.33 3.85 -4.03
C LEU A 36 -8.13 2.37 -3.74
N LEU A 37 -8.52 1.52 -4.68
CA LEU A 37 -8.35 0.07 -4.60
C LEU A 37 -6.89 -0.32 -4.81
N GLY A 38 -6.41 -1.31 -4.05
CA GLY A 38 -5.12 -1.97 -4.26
C GLY A 38 -5.29 -3.29 -5.01
N MET A 39 -4.18 -3.95 -5.32
CA MET A 39 -4.22 -5.27 -5.94
C MET A 39 -4.73 -6.36 -4.97
N ALA A 40 -5.45 -7.32 -5.53
CA ALA A 40 -6.00 -8.45 -4.79
C ALA A 40 -4.86 -9.41 -4.42
N TYR A 41 -4.66 -9.61 -3.11
CA TYR A 41 -3.83 -10.66 -2.56
C TYR A 41 -4.70 -11.57 -1.71
N ILE A 42 -4.64 -12.88 -1.98
CA ILE A 42 -5.28 -13.90 -1.14
C ILE A 42 -4.72 -13.75 0.28
N ASP A 43 -5.59 -13.84 1.29
CA ASP A 43 -5.32 -13.68 2.73
C ASP A 43 -4.96 -12.26 3.20
N ILE A 44 -4.92 -11.24 2.33
CA ILE A 44 -4.50 -9.87 2.68
C ILE A 44 -5.48 -8.79 2.20
N SER A 45 -6.16 -9.01 1.08
CA SER A 45 -7.10 -8.05 0.50
C SER A 45 -8.55 -8.47 0.75
N TYR A 46 -9.45 -7.50 0.90
CA TYR A 46 -10.88 -7.76 0.71
C TYR A 46 -11.10 -8.00 -0.79
N LEU A 47 -11.28 -9.25 -1.20
CA LEU A 47 -11.28 -9.63 -2.63
C LEU A 47 -12.36 -8.90 -3.44
N ASP A 48 -13.51 -8.58 -2.83
CA ASP A 48 -14.58 -7.80 -3.47
C ASP A 48 -14.25 -6.30 -3.66
N HIS A 49 -13.15 -5.84 -3.06
CA HIS A 49 -12.70 -4.45 -3.04
C HIS A 49 -11.20 -4.34 -3.37
N ALA A 50 -10.76 -5.11 -4.36
CA ALA A 50 -9.40 -5.11 -4.86
C ALA A 50 -9.36 -5.32 -6.38
N VAL A 51 -8.29 -4.89 -7.02
CA VAL A 51 -8.05 -5.09 -8.45
C VAL A 51 -7.32 -6.41 -8.64
N PHE A 52 -7.86 -7.34 -9.43
CA PHE A 52 -7.13 -8.55 -9.79
C PHE A 52 -5.94 -8.19 -10.67
N ALA A 53 -4.78 -8.77 -10.37
CA ALA A 53 -3.60 -8.60 -11.21
C ALA A 53 -3.89 -9.14 -12.62
N ASP A 54 -3.65 -8.30 -13.64
CA ASP A 54 -3.60 -8.74 -15.03
C ASP A 54 -2.17 -9.20 -15.35
N GLU A 55 -2.02 -10.22 -16.20
CA GLU A 55 -0.73 -10.88 -16.52
C GLU A 55 0.29 -9.90 -17.12
N GLU A 56 -0.16 -8.76 -17.64
CA GLU A 56 0.68 -7.71 -18.24
C GLU A 56 1.13 -6.60 -17.25
N CYS A 57 0.68 -6.61 -15.99
CA CYS A 57 0.93 -5.50 -15.06
C CYS A 57 2.13 -5.75 -14.12
N ASP A 58 3.34 -5.38 -14.55
CA ASP A 58 4.58 -5.44 -13.75
C ASP A 58 4.78 -4.26 -12.78
N LEU A 59 3.78 -3.38 -12.68
CA LEU A 59 3.88 -2.09 -11.98
C LEU A 59 4.25 -2.26 -10.50
N GLU A 60 3.65 -3.21 -9.79
CA GLU A 60 3.98 -3.43 -8.38
C GLU A 60 5.42 -3.92 -8.20
N GLU A 61 5.91 -4.78 -9.09
CA GLU A 61 7.28 -5.27 -9.04
C GLU A 61 8.28 -4.15 -9.33
N ARG A 62 7.98 -3.27 -10.28
CA ARG A 62 8.78 -2.06 -10.53
C ARG A 62 8.82 -1.13 -9.32
N ILE A 63 7.68 -0.91 -8.67
CA ILE A 63 7.60 -0.11 -7.43
C ILE A 63 8.42 -0.78 -6.31
N HIS A 64 8.29 -2.11 -6.15
CA HIS A 64 9.06 -2.89 -5.19
C HIS A 64 10.56 -2.71 -5.38
N ASN A 65 11.03 -2.84 -6.62
CA ASN A 65 12.45 -2.77 -6.94
C ASN A 65 13.03 -1.38 -6.65
N VAL A 66 12.22 -0.32 -6.70
CA VAL A 66 12.65 1.03 -6.28
C VAL A 66 12.64 1.18 -4.75
N LEU A 67 11.54 0.81 -4.09
CA LEU A 67 11.36 1.08 -2.65
C LEU A 67 12.16 0.11 -1.77
N PHE A 68 12.22 -1.16 -2.15
CA PHE A 68 12.69 -2.28 -1.34
C PHE A 68 13.59 -3.29 -2.11
N PRO A 69 14.64 -2.83 -2.83
CA PRO A 69 15.46 -3.69 -3.70
C PRO A 69 16.16 -4.85 -2.98
N SER A 70 16.39 -4.75 -1.66
CA SER A 70 17.06 -5.77 -0.85
C SER A 70 16.11 -6.77 -0.20
N VAL A 71 14.82 -6.72 -0.54
CA VAL A 71 13.76 -7.52 0.07
C VAL A 71 13.16 -8.40 -1.01
N ALA A 72 12.87 -9.65 -0.68
CA ALA A 72 12.13 -10.52 -1.59
C ALA A 72 10.74 -9.92 -1.91
N PHE A 73 10.40 -9.91 -3.20
CA PHE A 73 9.10 -9.42 -3.67
C PHE A 73 7.95 -10.29 -3.14
N SER A 74 8.03 -11.60 -3.38
CA SER A 74 7.04 -12.59 -2.95
C SER A 74 7.20 -12.94 -1.46
N TYR A 75 6.09 -13.24 -0.79
CA TYR A 75 6.14 -13.68 0.60
C TYR A 75 6.79 -15.08 0.74
N SER A 76 6.58 -15.96 -0.24
CA SER A 76 7.23 -17.27 -0.30
C SER A 76 8.75 -17.17 -0.29
N ASP A 77 9.32 -16.24 -1.07
CA ASP A 77 10.76 -16.01 -1.07
C ASP A 77 11.23 -15.29 0.19
N PHE A 78 10.44 -14.33 0.70
CA PHE A 78 10.74 -13.69 1.98
C PHE A 78 10.87 -14.72 3.10
N LYS A 79 9.90 -15.62 3.23
CA LYS A 79 9.91 -16.70 4.23
C LYS A 79 11.13 -17.61 4.10
N ARG A 80 11.61 -17.84 2.87
CA ARG A 80 12.77 -18.69 2.59
C ARG A 80 14.10 -17.98 2.88
N LEU A 81 14.16 -16.67 2.66
CA LEU A 81 15.41 -15.89 2.67
C LEU A 81 15.64 -15.07 3.94
N ALA A 82 14.58 -14.75 4.68
CA ALA A 82 14.63 -13.95 5.90
C ALA A 82 14.64 -14.86 7.14
N PRO A 83 15.73 -14.92 7.92
CA PRO A 83 15.82 -15.74 9.14
C PRO A 83 14.76 -15.37 10.20
N GLU A 84 14.26 -14.13 10.18
CA GLU A 84 13.25 -13.63 11.11
C GLU A 84 11.81 -13.97 10.72
N ALA A 85 11.57 -14.58 9.55
CA ALA A 85 10.23 -14.87 9.08
C ALA A 85 9.57 -15.96 9.94
N THR A 86 8.36 -15.67 10.43
CA THR A 86 7.54 -16.61 11.21
C THR A 86 6.82 -17.62 10.33
N GLY A 87 6.65 -17.30 9.04
CA GLY A 87 5.87 -18.09 8.09
C GLY A 87 4.38 -17.80 8.09
N ASP A 88 3.95 -16.80 8.88
CA ASP A 88 2.62 -16.20 8.83
C ASP A 88 2.70 -14.70 8.46
N ILE A 89 1.97 -14.31 7.41
CA ILE A 89 1.93 -12.94 6.86
C ILE A 89 1.38 -11.94 7.90
N LEU A 90 0.46 -12.38 8.76
CA LEU A 90 -0.18 -11.53 9.77
C LEU A 90 0.77 -11.19 10.92
N THR A 91 1.76 -12.03 11.18
CA THR A 91 2.79 -11.79 12.20
C THR A 91 4.09 -11.21 11.60
N ASP A 92 4.38 -11.45 10.32
CA ASP A 92 5.53 -10.90 9.59
C ASP A 92 5.35 -9.43 9.15
N LYS A 93 5.23 -8.54 10.13
CA LYS A 93 4.99 -7.09 9.95
C LYS A 93 5.96 -6.42 8.97
N LYS A 94 7.22 -6.87 8.94
CA LYS A 94 8.26 -6.27 8.09
C LYS A 94 7.96 -6.43 6.60
N TRP A 95 7.54 -7.63 6.17
CA TRP A 95 7.14 -7.84 4.78
C TRP A 95 5.80 -7.18 4.49
N ARG A 96 4.83 -7.33 5.42
CA ARG A 96 3.48 -6.77 5.25
C ARG A 96 3.47 -5.25 5.10
N ASN A 97 4.23 -4.51 5.92
CA ASN A 97 4.29 -3.05 5.82
C ASN A 97 4.86 -2.62 4.47
N ARG A 98 5.91 -3.28 4.00
CA ARG A 98 6.50 -3.01 2.68
C ARG A 98 5.52 -3.33 1.55
N TRP A 99 4.77 -4.43 1.68
CA TRP A 99 3.68 -4.74 0.75
C TRP A 99 2.63 -3.61 0.73
N CYS A 100 2.21 -3.11 1.89
CA CYS A 100 1.25 -1.99 1.96
C CYS A 100 1.81 -0.73 1.27
N ASP A 101 3.09 -0.42 1.46
CA ASP A 101 3.75 0.73 0.83
C ASP A 101 3.76 0.61 -0.70
N ARG A 102 4.06 -0.58 -1.24
CA ARG A 102 3.98 -0.86 -2.67
C ARG A 102 2.57 -0.61 -3.20
N GLN A 103 1.58 -1.13 -2.49
CA GLN A 103 0.19 -1.02 -2.89
C GLN A 103 -0.29 0.44 -2.87
N MET A 104 0.05 1.22 -1.84
CA MET A 104 -0.29 2.65 -1.80
C MET A 104 0.24 3.41 -3.02
N MET A 105 1.49 3.17 -3.41
CA MET A 105 2.06 3.79 -4.61
C MET A 105 1.43 3.23 -5.89
N TRP A 106 1.18 1.92 -5.97
CA TRP A 106 0.53 1.29 -7.12
C TRP A 106 -0.84 1.93 -7.40
N ALA A 107 -1.65 2.12 -6.36
CA ALA A 107 -2.96 2.74 -6.51
C ALA A 107 -2.88 4.21 -6.89
N HIS A 108 -1.88 4.94 -6.38
CA HIS A 108 -1.63 6.33 -6.79
C HIS A 108 -1.32 6.42 -8.29
N VAL A 109 -0.36 5.62 -8.77
CA VAL A 109 0.06 5.61 -10.18
C VAL A 109 -1.07 5.12 -11.09
N SER A 110 -1.73 4.01 -10.74
CA SER A 110 -2.79 3.41 -11.56
C SER A 110 -4.03 4.29 -11.69
N ASN A 111 -4.25 5.22 -10.74
CA ASN A 111 -5.35 6.20 -10.79
C ASN A 111 -4.89 7.58 -11.29
N SER A 112 -3.67 7.70 -11.82
CA SER A 112 -3.11 8.95 -12.38
C SER A 112 -3.31 10.16 -11.46
N ARG A 113 -3.09 9.99 -10.16
CA ARG A 113 -3.27 11.07 -9.17
C ARG A 113 -2.10 12.05 -9.25
N ASP A 114 -2.38 13.34 -9.01
CA ASP A 114 -1.41 14.41 -9.22
C ASP A 114 -0.26 14.47 -8.19
N VAL A 115 -0.58 14.22 -6.91
CA VAL A 115 0.37 14.34 -5.80
C VAL A 115 0.18 13.18 -4.82
N PHE A 116 1.27 12.47 -4.52
CA PHE A 116 1.33 11.47 -3.46
C PHE A 116 1.81 12.14 -2.17
N VAL A 117 0.92 12.26 -1.19
CA VAL A 117 1.23 12.94 0.08
C VAL A 117 1.67 11.92 1.13
N THR A 118 2.90 12.05 1.63
CA THR A 118 3.43 11.20 2.70
C THR A 118 4.57 11.89 3.45
N SER A 119 4.72 11.59 4.74
CA SER A 119 5.91 11.97 5.52
C SER A 119 7.06 10.97 5.38
N ASP A 120 6.83 9.82 4.74
CA ASP A 120 7.86 8.81 4.56
C ASP A 120 8.79 9.15 3.37
N ASN A 121 10.04 9.45 3.69
CA ASN A 121 11.08 9.78 2.74
C ASN A 121 11.46 8.62 1.81
N ASN A 122 11.11 7.37 2.12
CA ASN A 122 11.40 6.24 1.24
C ASN A 122 10.75 6.43 -0.15
N PHE A 123 9.55 7.03 -0.20
CA PHE A 123 8.83 7.28 -1.44
C PHE A 123 9.48 8.34 -2.34
N LYS A 124 10.35 9.22 -1.82
CA LYS A 124 11.09 10.18 -2.65
C LYS A 124 12.03 9.49 -3.66
N LYS A 125 12.32 8.19 -3.49
CA LYS A 125 13.05 7.38 -4.49
C LYS A 125 12.24 7.20 -5.79
N ILE A 126 10.92 7.13 -5.71
CA ILE A 126 10.03 6.99 -6.86
C ILE A 126 10.14 8.21 -7.77
N GLU A 127 10.03 9.41 -7.19
CA GLU A 127 10.17 10.70 -7.93
C GLU A 127 11.53 10.86 -8.63
N ARG A 128 12.56 10.14 -8.18
CA ARG A 128 13.92 10.16 -8.75
C ARG A 128 14.18 9.05 -9.78
N THR A 129 13.21 8.18 -10.03
CA THR A 129 13.38 7.03 -10.93
C THR A 129 12.73 7.32 -12.28
N GLU A 130 13.48 7.19 -13.37
CA GLU A 130 13.02 7.47 -14.75
C GLU A 130 11.70 6.75 -15.10
N SER A 131 11.55 5.50 -14.64
CA SER A 131 10.34 4.70 -14.83
C SER A 131 9.06 5.26 -14.19
N PHE A 132 9.18 6.30 -13.36
CA PHE A 132 8.10 6.95 -12.63
C PHE A 132 8.12 8.47 -12.80
N GLU A 133 8.68 8.96 -13.92
CA GLU A 133 8.64 10.37 -14.29
C GLU A 133 7.19 10.90 -14.25
N GLY A 134 7.01 12.02 -13.54
CA GLY A 134 5.71 12.66 -13.33
C GLY A 134 5.06 12.36 -11.98
N VAL A 135 5.49 11.34 -11.25
CA VAL A 135 5.02 11.11 -9.86
C VAL A 135 5.60 12.17 -8.94
N LYS A 136 4.73 12.96 -8.31
CA LYS A 136 5.12 14.01 -7.35
C LYS A 136 4.89 13.53 -5.93
N VAL A 137 5.95 13.43 -5.14
CA VAL A 137 5.86 13.04 -3.72
C VAL A 137 6.01 14.29 -2.86
N ARG A 138 5.04 14.57 -1.98
CA ARG A 138 5.05 15.77 -1.12
C ARG A 138 4.81 15.39 0.34
N THR A 139 5.41 16.12 1.27
CA THR A 139 5.00 16.04 2.68
C THR A 139 3.63 16.70 2.87
N PRO A 140 2.91 16.43 3.99
CA PRO A 140 1.67 17.14 4.28
C PRO A 140 1.83 18.67 4.27
N GLU A 141 2.93 19.18 4.82
CA GLU A 141 3.23 20.62 4.85
C GLU A 141 3.45 21.18 3.44
N GLU A 142 4.18 20.44 2.59
CA GLU A 142 4.38 20.81 1.19
C GLU A 142 3.07 20.77 0.41
N ALA A 143 2.18 19.82 0.70
CA ALA A 143 0.90 19.65 0.01
C ALA A 143 -0.10 20.75 0.34
N VAL A 144 -0.15 21.21 1.60
CA VAL A 144 -1.00 22.34 2.01
C VAL A 144 -0.61 23.63 1.28
N ALA A 145 0.67 23.82 0.99
CA ALA A 145 1.14 24.99 0.23
C ALA A 145 0.73 24.99 -1.26
N LEU A 146 0.12 23.92 -1.76
CA LEU A 146 -0.35 23.79 -3.15
C LEU A 146 -1.86 24.07 -3.31
N LEU A 147 -2.58 24.30 -2.21
CA LEU A 147 -4.01 24.66 -2.15
C LEU A 147 -4.20 26.18 -2.18
#